data_AF-A0A2R2ZJM7-F1
#
_entry.id   AF-A0A2R2ZJM7-F1
#
_cell.length_a   1.000
_cell.length_b   1.000
_cell.length_c   1.000
_cell.angle_alpha   90.00
_cell.angle_beta   90.00
_cell.angle_gamma   90.00
#
_symmetry.space_group_name_H-M   'P 1'
#
loop_
_entity.id
_entity.type
_entity.pdbx_description
1 polymer ?
#
loop_
_entity_poly.entity_id
_entity_poly.type
_entity_poly.pdbx_seq_one_letter_code
_entity_poly.pdbx_strand_id
1 'polypeptide(L)'
;MIDIKNENIRVRTLNDNDFPLMLKWLTDERVLEFYDGRDKKYTLETLKEHYTEPWEDEVIRVIIEYNGQPIGYGQIYKMYDELYDDYHYPRSNDIVYGMDQFIGEVDYWSKGIGTKYTKMIFEFLKKERNADAVILDPHQDNPRAIRMYQKAGFRIIEDLPEHELHEGKKEDCYLMEYRYDDNETNVKAIKYIIEHSFDIKITSIKLIGNGNDSFAYEVNDNMIFKFPRHEKANENLLKEIEILQYLENKTTFNIPKVLYVNNDNSNYKYCIACFTKINGVSLSKEIYERLTDEEKDKLAQDLARFLKELHSSNYNKYQVDTIENYKKDYARLVELIFDKLDDNEKMVINNIYNSILSNDDMLTINKSLVHNDFSCGNILFDTTTNRISGIIDFGDSCVSDTDNDFYCLLEDSDEELGRCFGIKVLNYYGYDNIEKMLRKSDFHEFYWMFEKIIYGYEYNYNDWITEGLSELKEYCEISIKNK
;
A
#
# COMPACT_ATOMS: atom_id res chain seq x y z
N MET A 1 25.28 -10.94 -20.45
CA MET A 1 24.65 -11.92 -19.54
C MET A 1 24.49 -11.28 -18.18
N ILE A 2 23.27 -11.29 -17.66
CA ILE A 2 22.90 -10.83 -16.32
C ILE A 2 22.93 -12.01 -15.33
N ASP A 3 23.49 -11.77 -14.15
CA ASP A 3 23.45 -12.66 -12.98
C ASP A 3 23.57 -11.77 -11.71
N ILE A 4 22.44 -11.34 -11.19
CA ILE A 4 22.35 -10.47 -10.00
C ILE A 4 21.66 -11.24 -8.86
N LYS A 5 22.13 -11.03 -7.63
CA LYS A 5 21.68 -11.75 -6.43
C LYS A 5 21.40 -10.78 -5.29
N ASN A 6 20.26 -10.96 -4.63
CA ASN A 6 19.92 -10.25 -3.42
C ASN A 6 19.10 -11.18 -2.50
N GLU A 7 19.64 -11.48 -1.31
CA GLU A 7 19.04 -12.39 -0.34
C GLU A 7 18.65 -13.74 -0.99
N ASN A 8 17.33 -13.98 -1.06
CA ASN A 8 16.71 -15.19 -1.54
C ASN A 8 16.39 -15.14 -3.04
N ILE A 9 16.62 -14.01 -3.71
CA ILE A 9 16.31 -13.81 -5.13
C ILE A 9 17.59 -13.77 -5.96
N ARG A 10 17.57 -14.48 -7.09
CA ARG A 10 18.57 -14.36 -8.15
C ARG A 10 17.87 -14.12 -9.47
N VAL A 11 18.39 -13.18 -10.25
CA VAL A 11 17.96 -12.93 -11.63
C VAL A 11 19.11 -13.31 -12.54
N ARG A 12 18.89 -14.29 -13.40
CA ARG A 12 19.92 -14.78 -14.33
C ARG A 12 19.41 -14.80 -15.75
N THR A 13 20.33 -14.76 -16.71
CA THR A 13 20.00 -14.87 -18.14
C THR A 13 19.25 -16.19 -18.42
N LEU A 14 18.21 -16.13 -19.25
CA LEU A 14 17.51 -17.28 -19.81
C LEU A 14 18.48 -18.16 -20.62
N ASN A 15 18.35 -19.49 -20.52
CA ASN A 15 19.10 -20.43 -21.36
C ASN A 15 18.25 -21.58 -21.88
N ASP A 16 18.81 -22.38 -22.78
CA ASP A 16 18.08 -23.46 -23.48
C ASP A 16 17.42 -24.51 -22.58
N ASN A 17 17.93 -24.69 -21.36
CA ASN A 17 17.37 -25.67 -20.41
C ASN A 17 16.14 -25.14 -19.67
N ASP A 18 15.84 -23.85 -19.77
CA ASP A 18 14.69 -23.23 -19.10
C ASP A 18 13.39 -23.37 -19.91
N PHE A 19 13.48 -23.61 -21.22
CA PHE A 19 12.29 -23.66 -22.09
C PHE A 19 11.26 -24.72 -21.73
N PRO A 20 11.61 -25.95 -21.27
CA PRO A 20 10.62 -26.88 -20.76
C PRO A 20 9.83 -26.31 -19.57
N LEU A 21 10.49 -25.52 -18.71
CA LEU A 21 9.85 -24.88 -17.58
C LEU A 21 9.01 -23.66 -18.00
N MET A 22 9.51 -22.84 -18.93
CA MET A 22 8.71 -21.77 -19.51
C MET A 22 7.45 -22.31 -20.21
N LEU A 23 7.54 -23.45 -20.89
CA LEU A 23 6.38 -24.10 -21.50
C LEU A 23 5.37 -24.54 -20.43
N LYS A 24 5.82 -25.06 -19.28
CA LYS A 24 4.94 -25.35 -18.14
C LYS A 24 4.19 -24.08 -17.69
N TRP A 25 4.88 -22.96 -17.53
CA TRP A 25 4.25 -21.71 -17.08
C TRP A 25 3.29 -21.13 -18.13
N LEU A 26 3.71 -21.10 -19.39
CA LEU A 26 2.91 -20.58 -20.51
C LEU A 26 1.94 -21.63 -21.09
N THR A 27 1.58 -22.61 -20.28
CA THR A 27 0.42 -23.49 -20.49
C THR A 27 -0.46 -23.58 -19.24
N ASP A 28 -0.14 -22.82 -18.18
CA ASP A 28 -0.98 -22.68 -16.99
C ASP A 28 -1.99 -21.56 -17.24
N GLU A 29 -3.28 -21.91 -17.24
CA GLU A 29 -4.36 -20.96 -17.52
C GLU A 29 -4.36 -19.76 -16.57
N ARG A 30 -3.87 -19.92 -15.34
CA ARG A 30 -3.80 -18.82 -14.36
C ARG A 30 -2.72 -17.81 -14.74
N VAL A 31 -1.60 -18.27 -15.29
CA VAL A 31 -0.53 -17.39 -15.80
C VAL A 31 -1.02 -16.71 -17.08
N LEU A 32 -1.62 -17.50 -17.97
CA LEU A 32 -2.09 -17.01 -19.27
C LEU A 32 -3.26 -16.02 -19.18
N GLU A 33 -4.05 -16.08 -18.10
CA GLU A 33 -5.11 -15.10 -17.78
C GLU A 33 -4.59 -13.66 -17.73
N PHE A 34 -3.30 -13.45 -17.44
CA PHE A 34 -2.70 -12.12 -17.30
C PHE A 34 -1.50 -11.87 -18.21
N TYR A 35 -1.08 -12.88 -18.97
CA TYR A 35 0.12 -12.81 -19.80
C TYR A 35 -0.13 -13.61 -21.08
N ASP A 36 -0.01 -12.97 -22.25
CA ASP A 36 -0.22 -13.56 -23.58
C ASP A 36 -1.65 -14.03 -23.93
N GLY A 37 -2.45 -14.51 -22.97
CA GLY A 37 -3.82 -14.98 -23.16
C GLY A 37 -3.97 -16.50 -23.21
N ARG A 38 -5.07 -17.04 -22.67
CA ARG A 38 -5.37 -18.49 -22.64
C ARG A 38 -5.70 -19.07 -24.02
N ASP A 39 -5.97 -18.22 -25.00
CA ASP A 39 -6.14 -18.61 -26.40
C ASP A 39 -4.81 -18.89 -27.11
N LYS A 40 -3.68 -18.46 -26.52
CA LYS A 40 -2.35 -18.74 -27.05
C LYS A 40 -1.93 -20.17 -26.76
N LYS A 41 -1.42 -20.86 -27.79
CA LYS A 41 -0.98 -22.26 -27.70
C LYS A 41 0.50 -22.38 -28.02
N TYR A 42 1.30 -22.54 -26.97
CA TYR A 42 2.72 -22.75 -27.12
C TYR A 42 3.07 -24.22 -27.32
N THR A 43 4.02 -24.46 -28.21
CA THR A 43 4.82 -25.68 -28.27
C THR A 43 6.24 -25.33 -27.85
N LEU A 44 7.07 -26.31 -27.50
CA LEU A 44 8.47 -26.04 -27.14
C LEU A 44 9.24 -25.35 -28.29
N GLU A 45 8.92 -25.67 -29.54
CA GLU A 45 9.54 -25.10 -30.74
C GLU A 45 9.11 -23.64 -30.92
N THR A 46 7.80 -23.37 -30.98
CA THR A 46 7.29 -22.00 -31.16
C THR A 46 7.65 -21.07 -30.00
N LEU A 47 7.71 -21.61 -28.77
CA LEU A 47 8.17 -20.87 -27.61
C LEU A 47 9.66 -20.50 -27.72
N LYS A 48 10.51 -21.45 -28.13
CA LYS A 48 11.94 -21.20 -28.32
C LYS A 48 12.17 -20.16 -29.41
N GLU A 49 11.48 -20.27 -30.53
CA GLU A 49 11.58 -19.29 -31.62
C GLU A 49 11.24 -17.88 -31.12
N HIS A 50 10.10 -17.71 -30.45
CA HIS A 50 9.66 -16.41 -29.95
C HIS A 50 10.63 -15.80 -28.91
N TYR A 51 11.03 -16.57 -27.90
CA TYR A 51 11.86 -16.08 -26.80
C TYR A 51 13.38 -16.12 -27.11
N THR A 52 13.79 -16.50 -28.32
CA THR A 52 15.16 -16.31 -28.83
C THR A 52 15.24 -15.33 -29.99
N GLU A 53 14.11 -14.79 -30.43
CA GLU A 53 14.05 -13.80 -31.49
C GLU A 53 14.90 -12.58 -31.15
N PRO A 54 15.82 -12.16 -32.05
CA PRO A 54 16.57 -10.94 -31.88
C PRO A 54 15.67 -9.73 -32.11
N TRP A 55 15.80 -8.71 -31.27
CA TRP A 55 15.12 -7.43 -31.44
C TRP A 55 16.07 -6.43 -32.11
N GLU A 56 15.52 -5.32 -32.62
CA GLU A 56 16.30 -4.29 -33.30
C GLU A 56 17.41 -3.71 -32.41
N ASP A 57 17.08 -3.47 -31.14
CA ASP A 57 18.01 -3.03 -30.10
C ASP A 57 18.12 -4.10 -28.98
N GLU A 58 18.71 -3.73 -27.84
CA GLU A 58 18.95 -4.63 -26.72
C GLU A 58 17.65 -5.21 -26.15
N VAL A 59 17.55 -6.55 -26.14
CA VAL A 59 16.58 -7.32 -25.35
C VAL A 59 17.31 -8.28 -24.41
N ILE A 60 16.93 -8.27 -23.14
CA ILE A 60 17.48 -9.09 -22.06
C ILE A 60 16.36 -9.96 -21.51
N ARG A 61 16.51 -11.27 -21.63
CA ARG A 61 15.54 -12.26 -21.14
C ARG A 61 16.12 -13.00 -19.95
N VAL A 62 15.34 -13.08 -18.86
CA VAL A 62 15.83 -13.55 -17.56
C VAL A 62 14.90 -14.57 -16.92
N ILE A 63 15.48 -15.40 -16.07
CA ILE A 63 14.79 -16.27 -15.12
C ILE A 63 14.94 -15.68 -13.73
N ILE A 64 13.82 -15.62 -13.02
CA ILE A 64 13.70 -15.22 -11.63
C ILE A 64 13.76 -16.48 -10.78
N GLU A 65 14.76 -16.60 -9.92
CA GLU A 65 14.91 -17.69 -8.95
C GLU A 65 14.62 -17.19 -7.54
N TYR A 66 13.88 -17.97 -6.76
CA TYR A 66 13.66 -17.77 -5.33
C TYR A 66 14.14 -18.98 -4.54
N ASN A 67 15.02 -18.78 -3.56
CA ASN A 67 15.70 -19.86 -2.82
C ASN A 67 16.34 -20.92 -3.73
N GLY A 68 16.90 -20.47 -4.87
CA GLY A 68 17.55 -21.34 -5.86
C GLY A 68 16.59 -22.13 -6.75
N GLN A 69 15.28 -21.94 -6.63
CA GLN A 69 14.27 -22.52 -7.53
C GLN A 69 13.84 -21.48 -8.56
N PRO A 70 13.89 -21.78 -9.87
CA PRO A 70 13.28 -20.94 -10.90
C PRO A 70 11.76 -20.85 -10.67
N ILE A 71 11.23 -19.64 -10.60
CA ILE A 71 9.81 -19.40 -10.31
C ILE A 71 9.14 -18.45 -11.31
N GLY A 72 9.91 -17.71 -12.10
CA GLY A 72 9.35 -16.72 -13.01
C GLY A 72 10.30 -16.30 -14.12
N TYR A 73 9.79 -15.43 -14.97
CA TYR A 73 10.43 -14.92 -16.16
C TYR A 73 10.33 -13.40 -16.18
N GLY A 74 11.33 -12.75 -16.79
CA GLY A 74 11.24 -11.34 -17.14
C GLY A 74 11.94 -11.02 -18.46
N GLN A 75 11.49 -9.95 -19.09
CA GLN A 75 12.04 -9.39 -20.31
C GLN A 75 12.29 -7.91 -20.07
N ILE A 76 13.46 -7.42 -20.49
CA ILE A 76 13.82 -6.01 -20.44
C ILE A 76 14.33 -5.63 -21.82
N TYR A 77 13.77 -4.60 -22.43
CA TYR A 77 14.15 -4.17 -23.77
C TYR A 77 14.37 -2.67 -23.82
N LYS A 78 15.35 -2.23 -24.59
CA LYS A 78 15.61 -0.81 -24.80
C LYS A 78 14.56 -0.26 -25.78
N MET A 79 13.97 0.89 -25.45
CA MET A 79 13.02 1.55 -26.34
C MET A 79 13.71 2.04 -27.62
N TYR A 80 13.12 1.75 -28.77
CA TYR A 80 13.54 2.20 -30.10
C TYR A 80 12.33 2.76 -30.88
N ASP A 81 12.58 3.34 -32.06
CA ASP A 81 11.66 4.27 -32.72
C ASP A 81 10.21 3.78 -32.89
N GLU A 82 10.00 2.50 -33.20
CA GLU A 82 8.65 1.90 -33.36
C GLU A 82 7.93 1.77 -32.01
N LEU A 83 8.63 1.34 -30.96
CA LEU A 83 8.04 1.17 -29.63
C LEU A 83 7.58 2.50 -29.02
N TYR A 84 8.26 3.62 -29.31
CA TYR A 84 7.80 4.93 -28.84
C TYR A 84 6.41 5.28 -29.37
N ASP A 85 6.09 4.90 -30.62
CA ASP A 85 4.76 5.13 -31.19
C ASP A 85 3.74 4.15 -30.60
N ASP A 86 4.09 2.87 -30.44
CA ASP A 86 3.19 1.84 -29.88
C ASP A 86 2.77 2.19 -28.45
N TYR A 87 3.72 2.59 -27.61
CA TYR A 87 3.48 2.98 -26.22
C TYR A 87 2.92 4.39 -26.07
N HIS A 88 2.73 5.15 -27.15
CA HIS A 88 2.38 6.57 -27.12
C HIS A 88 3.34 7.43 -26.27
N TYR A 89 4.57 6.95 -26.06
CA TYR A 89 5.51 7.55 -25.13
C TYR A 89 6.32 8.67 -25.82
N PRO A 90 6.50 9.84 -25.19
CA PRO A 90 7.14 10.98 -25.83
C PRO A 90 8.60 10.69 -26.16
N ARG A 91 8.97 10.93 -27.42
CA ARG A 91 10.36 10.85 -27.87
C ARG A 91 11.21 11.91 -27.16
N SER A 92 12.33 11.46 -26.60
CA SER A 92 13.32 12.30 -25.93
C SER A 92 14.73 11.78 -26.21
N ASN A 93 15.75 12.44 -25.66
CA ASN A 93 17.13 11.92 -25.69
C ASN A 93 17.40 10.97 -24.51
N ASP A 94 16.39 10.62 -23.72
CA ASP A 94 16.51 9.79 -22.54
C ASP A 94 16.71 8.32 -22.93
N ILE A 95 17.47 7.59 -22.11
CA ILE A 95 17.63 6.14 -22.25
C ILE A 95 16.48 5.46 -21.50
N VAL A 96 15.46 5.06 -22.25
CA VAL A 96 14.26 4.39 -21.72
C VAL A 96 14.30 2.90 -22.00
N TYR A 97 13.90 2.12 -21.00
CA TYR A 97 13.73 0.66 -21.11
C TYR A 97 12.28 0.28 -20.84
N GLY A 98 11.72 -0.64 -21.64
CA GLY A 98 10.49 -1.34 -21.29
C GLY A 98 10.79 -2.65 -20.56
N MET A 99 9.83 -3.15 -19.78
CA MET A 99 9.95 -4.46 -19.14
C MET A 99 8.62 -5.20 -18.98
N ASP A 100 8.68 -6.52 -19.18
CA ASP A 100 7.58 -7.45 -18.96
C ASP A 100 8.01 -8.53 -17.97
N GLN A 101 7.08 -9.05 -17.18
CA GLN A 101 7.39 -10.16 -16.27
C GLN A 101 6.16 -10.96 -15.87
N PHE A 102 6.42 -12.20 -15.47
CA PHE A 102 5.46 -13.01 -14.74
C PHE A 102 6.16 -13.96 -13.76
N ILE A 103 5.47 -14.31 -12.69
CA ILE A 103 5.84 -15.42 -11.81
C ILE A 103 5.02 -16.63 -12.25
N GLY A 104 5.67 -17.66 -12.78
CA GLY A 104 4.99 -18.84 -13.33
C GLY A 104 4.60 -19.88 -12.28
N GLU A 105 5.28 -19.91 -11.13
CA GLU A 105 4.86 -20.70 -9.98
C GLU A 105 3.86 -19.90 -9.13
N VAL A 106 2.56 -20.08 -9.36
CA VAL A 106 1.51 -19.23 -8.80
C VAL A 106 1.47 -19.18 -7.26
N ASP A 107 1.99 -20.21 -6.58
CA ASP A 107 2.10 -20.24 -5.11
C ASP A 107 3.06 -19.18 -4.56
N TYR A 108 3.84 -18.52 -5.44
CA TYR A 108 4.74 -17.42 -5.11
C TYR A 108 4.15 -16.03 -5.38
N TRP A 109 2.90 -15.97 -5.87
CA TRP A 109 2.19 -14.71 -6.03
C TRP A 109 1.92 -14.03 -4.69
N SER A 110 1.82 -12.70 -4.73
CA SER A 110 1.50 -11.85 -3.58
C SER A 110 2.49 -11.94 -2.39
N LYS A 111 3.67 -12.55 -2.56
CA LYS A 111 4.72 -12.66 -1.52
C LYS A 111 5.81 -11.57 -1.61
N GLY A 112 5.53 -10.47 -2.29
CA GLY A 112 6.48 -9.35 -2.47
C GLY A 112 7.68 -9.62 -3.40
N ILE A 113 7.75 -10.80 -4.04
CA ILE A 113 8.87 -11.21 -4.90
C ILE A 113 8.98 -10.33 -6.15
N GLY A 114 7.86 -10.03 -6.82
CA GLY A 114 7.84 -9.16 -8.01
C GLY A 114 8.40 -7.77 -7.70
N THR A 115 8.01 -7.16 -6.58
CA THR A 115 8.56 -5.85 -6.16
C THR A 115 10.07 -5.91 -5.93
N LYS A 116 10.57 -6.98 -5.30
CA LYS A 116 12.02 -7.16 -5.09
C LYS A 116 12.75 -7.33 -6.43
N TYR A 117 12.22 -8.15 -7.35
CA TYR A 117 12.77 -8.30 -8.70
C TYR A 117 12.84 -6.96 -9.44
N THR A 118 11.74 -6.20 -9.48
CA THR A 118 11.67 -4.92 -10.19
C THR A 118 12.73 -3.94 -9.67
N LYS A 119 12.90 -3.84 -8.33
CA LYS A 119 13.94 -2.99 -7.73
C LYS A 119 15.36 -3.44 -8.09
N MET A 120 15.60 -4.75 -8.16
CA MET A 120 16.90 -5.29 -8.61
C MET A 120 17.18 -4.94 -10.09
N ILE A 121 16.15 -4.98 -10.95
CA ILE A 121 16.27 -4.54 -12.35
C ILE A 121 16.55 -3.04 -12.44
N PHE A 122 15.91 -2.21 -11.62
CA PHE A 122 16.19 -0.78 -11.59
C PHE A 122 17.65 -0.49 -11.23
N GLU A 123 18.16 -1.11 -10.17
CA GLU A 123 19.58 -0.94 -9.79
C GLU A 123 20.53 -1.36 -10.92
N PHE A 124 20.23 -2.48 -11.58
CA PHE A 124 20.99 -2.93 -12.74
C PHE A 124 20.95 -1.93 -13.90
N LEU A 125 19.75 -1.48 -14.30
CA LEU A 125 19.57 -0.56 -15.42
C LEU A 125 20.20 0.80 -15.15
N LYS A 126 20.07 1.34 -13.92
CA LYS A 126 20.71 2.61 -13.58
C LYS A 126 22.23 2.50 -13.65
N LYS A 127 22.79 1.46 -13.05
CA LYS A 127 24.24 1.33 -12.88
C LYS A 127 24.96 0.87 -14.16
N GLU A 128 24.39 -0.11 -14.85
CA GLU A 128 25.05 -0.80 -15.95
C GLU A 128 24.55 -0.35 -17.33
N ARG A 129 23.45 0.40 -17.39
CA ARG A 129 22.88 0.94 -18.65
C ARG A 129 22.64 2.45 -18.65
N ASN A 130 22.83 3.13 -17.52
CA ASN A 130 22.52 4.56 -17.36
C ASN A 130 21.09 4.89 -17.78
N ALA A 131 20.13 4.02 -17.44
CA ALA A 131 18.73 4.27 -17.74
C ALA A 131 18.23 5.55 -17.04
N ASP A 132 17.39 6.30 -17.75
CA ASP A 132 16.74 7.52 -17.28
C ASP A 132 15.29 7.25 -16.86
N ALA A 133 14.64 6.30 -17.54
CA ALA A 133 13.33 5.79 -17.17
C ALA A 133 13.16 4.30 -17.50
N VAL A 134 12.19 3.69 -16.83
CA VAL A 134 11.67 2.35 -17.13
C VAL A 134 10.16 2.47 -17.32
N ILE A 135 9.61 1.80 -18.33
CA ILE A 135 8.17 1.77 -18.62
C ILE A 135 7.62 0.34 -18.70
N LEU A 136 6.30 0.22 -18.58
CA LEU A 136 5.53 -1.01 -18.76
C LEU A 136 4.03 -0.69 -18.92
N ASP A 137 3.28 -1.66 -19.42
CA ASP A 137 1.87 -1.54 -19.84
C ASP A 137 0.94 -2.63 -19.26
N PRO A 138 0.76 -2.74 -17.94
CA PRO A 138 -0.11 -3.74 -17.36
C PRO A 138 -1.57 -3.49 -17.77
N HIS A 139 -2.32 -4.57 -17.96
CA HIS A 139 -3.77 -4.50 -18.12
C HIS A 139 -4.41 -3.78 -16.94
N GLN A 140 -5.39 -2.92 -17.22
CA GLN A 140 -6.09 -2.16 -16.18
C GLN A 140 -6.86 -3.07 -15.22
N ASP A 141 -7.22 -4.29 -15.64
CA ASP A 141 -7.91 -5.30 -14.83
C ASP A 141 -6.96 -6.24 -14.06
N ASN A 142 -5.65 -5.96 -14.05
CA ASN A 142 -4.65 -6.66 -13.25
C ASN A 142 -4.17 -5.81 -12.07
N PRO A 143 -5.03 -5.54 -11.07
CA PRO A 143 -4.72 -4.63 -9.95
C PRO A 143 -3.58 -5.16 -9.09
N ARG A 144 -3.36 -6.47 -9.07
CA ARG A 144 -2.22 -7.10 -8.39
C ARG A 144 -0.89 -6.64 -9.00
N ALA A 145 -0.77 -6.62 -10.33
CA ALA A 145 0.44 -6.15 -11.00
C ALA A 145 0.61 -4.64 -10.82
N ILE A 146 -0.46 -3.86 -11.01
CA ILE A 146 -0.45 -2.39 -10.86
C ILE A 146 0.04 -1.99 -9.45
N ARG A 147 -0.55 -2.56 -8.39
CA ARG A 147 -0.11 -2.29 -7.00
C ARG A 147 1.34 -2.67 -6.76
N MET A 148 1.78 -3.80 -7.32
CA MET A 148 3.17 -4.25 -7.21
C MET A 148 4.13 -3.26 -7.88
N TYR A 149 3.78 -2.74 -9.06
CA TYR A 149 4.55 -1.73 -9.79
C TYR A 149 4.57 -0.39 -9.06
N GLN A 150 3.43 0.08 -8.53
CA GLN A 150 3.38 1.29 -7.70
C GLN A 150 4.22 1.15 -6.43
N LYS A 151 4.18 0.00 -5.75
CA LYS A 151 5.06 -0.31 -4.61
C LYS A 151 6.55 -0.33 -5.00
N ALA A 152 6.87 -0.68 -6.25
CA ALA A 152 8.23 -0.60 -6.78
C ALA A 152 8.64 0.84 -7.13
N GLY A 153 7.69 1.75 -7.32
CA GLY A 153 7.89 3.18 -7.55
C GLY A 153 7.36 3.69 -8.89
N PHE A 154 6.73 2.84 -9.71
CA PHE A 154 6.10 3.26 -10.96
C PHE A 154 4.89 4.17 -10.71
N ARG A 155 4.62 5.07 -11.64
CA ARG A 155 3.43 5.93 -11.67
C ARG A 155 2.69 5.70 -12.98
N ILE A 156 1.37 5.69 -12.93
CA ILE A 156 0.55 5.72 -14.15
C ILE A 156 0.74 7.11 -14.77
N ILE A 157 1.11 7.16 -16.04
CA ILE A 157 1.32 8.41 -16.78
C ILE A 157 0.30 8.60 -17.90
N GLU A 158 -0.29 7.53 -18.41
CA GLU A 158 -1.30 7.58 -19.47
C GLU A 158 -2.21 6.35 -19.46
N ASP A 159 -3.45 6.52 -19.93
CA ASP A 159 -4.36 5.43 -20.27
C ASP A 159 -4.08 4.95 -21.70
N LEU A 160 -3.95 3.64 -21.89
CA LEU A 160 -3.80 3.03 -23.21
C LEU A 160 -5.06 2.22 -23.53
N PRO A 161 -6.12 2.86 -24.07
CA PRO A 161 -7.35 2.16 -24.40
C PRO A 161 -7.15 1.23 -25.61
N GLU A 162 -7.78 0.06 -25.57
CA GLU A 162 -7.77 -0.89 -26.67
C GLU A 162 -6.34 -1.28 -27.15
N HIS A 163 -5.39 -1.34 -26.21
CA HIS A 163 -3.95 -1.42 -26.45
C HIS A 163 -3.47 -2.84 -26.79
N GLU A 164 -3.75 -3.81 -25.93
CA GLU A 164 -3.30 -5.20 -26.12
C GLU A 164 -4.45 -6.08 -26.64
N LEU A 165 -4.19 -6.90 -27.67
CA LEU A 165 -5.13 -7.96 -28.05
C LEU A 165 -4.94 -9.17 -27.13
N HIS A 166 -5.89 -9.40 -26.23
CA HIS A 166 -5.89 -10.49 -25.26
C HIS A 166 -7.18 -11.30 -25.37
N GLU A 167 -7.07 -12.61 -25.61
CA GLU A 167 -8.22 -13.53 -25.71
C GLU A 167 -9.31 -13.11 -26.70
N GLY A 168 -8.89 -12.54 -27.83
CA GLY A 168 -9.78 -12.08 -28.89
C GLY A 168 -10.49 -10.76 -28.62
N LYS A 169 -10.18 -10.07 -27.52
CA LYS A 169 -10.64 -8.72 -27.18
C LYS A 169 -9.45 -7.78 -27.04
N LYS A 170 -9.64 -6.51 -27.40
CA LYS A 170 -8.65 -5.49 -27.07
C LYS A 170 -8.88 -5.03 -25.64
N GLU A 171 -7.86 -5.19 -24.79
CA GLU A 171 -7.89 -4.79 -23.40
C GLU A 171 -7.21 -3.44 -23.19
N ASP A 172 -7.74 -2.69 -22.22
CA ASP A 172 -7.18 -1.42 -21.81
C ASP A 172 -5.96 -1.67 -20.92
N CYS A 173 -4.89 -0.89 -21.13
CA CYS A 173 -3.68 -0.93 -20.32
C CYS A 173 -3.41 0.43 -19.67
N TYR A 174 -2.53 0.46 -18.68
CA TYR A 174 -1.93 1.70 -18.19
C TYR A 174 -0.51 1.82 -18.70
N LEU A 175 -0.11 2.96 -19.26
CA LEU A 175 1.30 3.28 -19.38
C LEU A 175 1.82 3.69 -18.02
N MET A 176 2.74 2.92 -17.46
CA MET A 176 3.40 3.25 -16.20
C MET A 176 4.87 3.58 -16.40
N GLU A 177 5.37 4.59 -15.70
CA GLU A 177 6.76 5.03 -15.75
C GLU A 177 7.41 5.07 -14.35
N TYR A 178 8.64 4.59 -14.28
CA TYR A 178 9.59 4.91 -13.23
C TYR A 178 10.70 5.77 -13.82
N ARG A 179 10.86 7.01 -13.33
CA ARG A 179 11.89 7.94 -13.80
C ARG A 179 12.92 8.20 -12.69
N TYR A 180 14.20 7.97 -12.97
CA TYR A 180 15.28 8.14 -11.98
C TYR A 180 15.43 9.61 -11.58
N ASP A 181 15.30 10.50 -12.57
CA ASP A 181 15.46 11.94 -12.39
C ASP A 181 14.29 12.60 -11.67
N ASP A 182 13.10 12.00 -11.65
CA ASP A 182 11.98 12.52 -10.85
C ASP A 182 12.26 12.41 -9.36
N ASN A 183 12.94 11.36 -8.91
CA ASN A 183 13.37 11.27 -7.52
C ASN A 183 14.45 12.30 -7.21
N GLU A 184 15.42 12.53 -8.09
CA GLU A 184 16.45 13.56 -7.88
C GLU A 184 15.91 14.99 -8.01
N THR A 185 15.03 15.25 -8.98
CA THR A 185 14.46 16.57 -9.28
C THR A 185 13.45 16.96 -8.21
N ASN A 186 12.61 16.01 -7.74
CA ASN A 186 11.77 16.24 -6.57
C ASN A 186 12.64 16.45 -5.32
N VAL A 187 13.71 15.67 -5.11
CA VAL A 187 14.59 15.88 -3.96
C VAL A 187 15.31 17.23 -4.02
N LYS A 188 15.75 17.70 -5.20
CA LYS A 188 16.36 19.03 -5.40
C LYS A 188 15.33 20.15 -5.15
N ALA A 189 14.11 20.02 -5.67
CA ALA A 189 13.03 20.97 -5.46
C ALA A 189 12.59 21.03 -3.98
N ILE A 190 12.39 19.86 -3.36
CA ILE A 190 12.04 19.75 -1.94
C ILE A 190 13.17 20.27 -1.05
N LYS A 191 14.43 19.96 -1.38
CA LYS A 191 15.58 20.56 -0.70
C LYS A 191 15.53 22.08 -0.77
N TYR A 192 15.32 22.65 -1.96
CA TYR A 192 15.16 24.09 -2.13
C TYR A 192 14.03 24.64 -1.27
N ILE A 193 12.85 24.01 -1.30
CA ILE A 193 11.70 24.42 -0.50
C ILE A 193 12.05 24.42 0.99
N ILE A 194 12.68 23.36 1.51
CA ILE A 194 13.02 23.27 2.94
C ILE A 194 14.06 24.34 3.33
N GLU A 195 15.14 24.48 2.56
CA GLU A 195 16.19 25.46 2.84
C GLU A 195 15.62 26.89 2.89
N HIS A 196 14.69 27.23 1.99
CA HIS A 196 14.08 28.57 1.93
C HIS A 196 12.92 28.77 2.91
N SER A 197 12.24 27.70 3.32
CA SER A 197 11.07 27.77 4.21
C SER A 197 11.44 27.73 5.69
N PHE A 198 12.62 27.20 6.03
CA PHE A 198 13.00 26.91 7.41
C PHE A 198 14.42 27.37 7.80
N ASP A 199 15.21 27.93 6.88
CA ASP A 199 16.62 28.31 7.11
C ASP A 199 17.46 27.16 7.69
N ILE A 200 17.21 25.93 7.19
CA ILE A 200 17.92 24.72 7.58
C ILE A 200 18.90 24.35 6.49
N LYS A 201 20.16 24.12 6.84
CA LYS A 201 21.16 23.58 5.91
C LYS A 201 20.96 22.08 5.72
N ILE A 202 20.73 21.63 4.48
CA ILE A 202 20.55 20.21 4.16
C ILE A 202 21.87 19.55 3.72
N THR A 203 22.33 18.58 4.51
CA THR A 203 23.48 17.71 4.22
C THR A 203 23.07 16.37 3.62
N SER A 204 21.92 15.82 4.01
CA SER A 204 21.32 14.61 3.43
C SER A 204 19.81 14.78 3.32
N ILE A 205 19.22 14.22 2.26
CA ILE A 205 17.76 14.17 2.07
C ILE A 205 17.40 12.90 1.31
N LYS A 206 16.36 12.21 1.78
CA LYS A 206 15.86 10.97 1.18
C LYS A 206 14.34 10.89 1.30
N LEU A 207 13.66 10.56 0.22
CA LEU A 207 12.24 10.16 0.29
C LEU A 207 12.14 8.81 1.01
N ILE A 208 11.40 8.76 2.11
CA ILE A 208 11.23 7.56 2.93
C ILE A 208 9.80 7.04 2.94
N GLY A 209 8.82 7.87 2.56
CA GLY A 209 7.41 7.48 2.48
C GLY A 209 6.69 8.24 1.37
N ASN A 210 5.85 7.52 0.64
CA ASN A 210 4.99 8.06 -0.42
C ASN A 210 3.59 7.48 -0.23
N GLY A 211 2.90 7.96 0.79
CA GLY A 211 1.55 7.53 1.12
C GLY A 211 0.49 8.27 0.29
N ASN A 212 -0.77 7.91 0.50
CA ASN A 212 -1.89 8.59 -0.16
C ASN A 212 -1.95 10.07 0.24
N ASP A 213 -1.71 10.37 1.51
CA ASP A 213 -1.85 11.71 2.08
C ASP A 213 -0.59 12.57 1.93
N SER A 214 0.61 12.02 2.10
CA SER A 214 1.83 12.81 2.21
C SER A 214 3.07 12.16 1.61
N PHE A 215 3.98 13.00 1.10
CA PHE A 215 5.38 12.63 0.93
C PHE A 215 6.13 12.84 2.26
N ALA A 216 6.91 11.85 2.68
CA ALA A 216 7.75 11.92 3.87
C ALA A 216 9.23 11.86 3.47
N TYR A 217 9.99 12.89 3.85
CA TYR A 217 11.43 12.99 3.59
C TYR A 217 12.23 12.94 4.88
N GLU A 218 13.20 12.04 4.95
CA GLU A 218 14.25 12.07 5.95
C GLU A 218 15.29 13.12 5.57
N VAL A 219 15.62 14.02 6.50
CA VAL A 219 16.57 15.13 6.30
C VAL A 219 17.60 15.13 7.42
N ASN A 220 18.88 15.24 7.05
CA ASN A 220 20.03 15.27 7.97
C ASN A 220 20.05 14.12 8.99
N ASP A 221 19.48 12.98 8.59
CA ASP A 221 19.41 11.70 9.32
C ASP A 221 18.67 11.76 10.67
N ASN A 222 18.02 12.87 11.00
CA ASN A 222 17.36 13.09 12.30
C ASN A 222 16.02 13.84 12.23
N MET A 223 15.62 14.32 11.05
CA MET A 223 14.37 15.05 10.83
C MET A 223 13.50 14.34 9.80
N ILE A 224 12.19 14.43 9.98
CA ILE A 224 11.19 13.92 9.04
C ILE A 224 10.32 15.09 8.61
N PHE A 225 10.35 15.44 7.33
CA PHE A 225 9.47 16.43 6.74
C PHE A 225 8.29 15.75 6.06
N LYS A 226 7.06 16.13 6.42
CA LYS A 226 5.84 15.72 5.74
C LYS A 226 5.32 16.84 4.84
N PHE A 227 4.95 16.46 3.60
CA PHE A 227 4.38 17.32 2.57
C PHE A 227 3.03 16.76 2.13
N PRO A 228 1.90 17.41 2.48
CA PRO A 228 0.57 16.97 2.08
C PRO A 228 0.38 16.98 0.57
N ARG A 229 -0.30 15.97 0.02
CA ARG A 229 -0.56 15.84 -1.42
C ARG A 229 -1.82 16.58 -1.88
N HIS A 230 -2.79 16.73 -0.98
CA HIS A 230 -4.08 17.37 -1.24
C HIS A 230 -4.61 18.10 0.00
N GLU A 231 -5.73 18.80 -0.15
CA GLU A 231 -6.33 19.62 0.90
C GLU A 231 -6.73 18.79 2.12
N LYS A 232 -7.31 17.59 1.92
CA LYS A 232 -7.67 16.71 3.03
C LYS A 232 -6.46 16.27 3.87
N ALA A 233 -5.38 15.87 3.20
CA ALA A 233 -4.13 15.52 3.87
C ALA A 233 -3.52 16.71 4.63
N ASN A 234 -3.71 17.93 4.12
CA ASN A 234 -3.26 19.13 4.81
C ASN A 234 -4.05 19.38 6.10
N GLU A 235 -5.38 19.16 6.09
CA GLU A 235 -6.19 19.19 7.32
C GLU A 235 -5.73 18.14 8.34
N ASN A 236 -5.47 16.91 7.87
CA ASN A 236 -4.97 15.82 8.70
C ASN A 236 -3.59 16.15 9.30
N LEU A 237 -2.67 16.73 8.52
CA LEU A 237 -1.36 17.14 9.02
C LEU A 237 -1.46 18.26 10.08
N LEU A 238 -2.33 19.24 9.88
CA LEU A 238 -2.57 20.31 10.87
C LEU A 238 -3.13 19.74 12.18
N LYS A 239 -4.05 18.76 12.09
CA LYS A 239 -4.59 18.03 13.23
C LYS A 239 -3.51 17.19 13.93
N GLU A 240 -2.67 16.47 13.18
CA GLU A 240 -1.54 15.69 13.68
C GLU A 240 -0.57 16.57 14.49
N ILE A 241 -0.18 17.73 13.96
CA ILE A 241 0.68 18.71 14.65
C ILE A 241 0.11 19.09 16.01
N GLU A 242 -1.18 19.42 16.06
CA GLU A 242 -1.83 19.86 17.30
C GLU A 242 -1.91 18.73 18.34
N ILE A 243 -2.25 17.52 17.89
CA ILE A 243 -2.35 16.33 18.76
C ILE A 243 -0.98 15.96 19.32
N LEU A 244 0.07 15.94 18.49
CA LEU A 244 1.43 15.63 18.93
C LEU A 244 1.95 16.67 19.94
N GLN A 245 1.68 17.96 19.71
CA GLN A 245 1.99 19.02 20.68
C GLN A 245 1.22 18.84 21.99
N TYR A 246 -0.04 18.42 21.93
CA TYR A 246 -0.83 18.14 23.12
C TYR A 246 -0.30 16.94 23.91
N LEU A 247 0.14 15.87 23.22
CA LEU A 247 0.65 14.64 23.80
C LEU A 247 2.08 14.77 24.34
N GLU A 248 2.79 15.84 23.98
CA GLU A 248 4.15 16.08 24.47
C GLU A 248 4.19 16.09 26.00
N ASN A 249 5.04 15.23 26.58
CA ASN A 249 5.17 15.00 28.03
C ASN A 249 3.92 14.38 28.72
N LYS A 250 2.97 13.83 27.97
CA LYS A 250 1.79 13.11 28.51
C LYS A 250 1.80 11.61 28.26
N THR A 251 2.73 11.12 27.45
CA THR A 251 2.97 9.68 27.25
C THR A 251 4.41 9.33 27.63
N THR A 252 4.61 8.10 28.10
CA THR A 252 5.92 7.51 28.38
C THR A 252 6.60 6.97 27.13
N PHE A 253 5.90 6.91 26.00
CA PHE A 253 6.41 6.41 24.72
C PHE A 253 6.95 7.56 23.86
N ASN A 254 7.92 7.24 23.01
CA ASN A 254 8.38 8.21 22.02
C ASN A 254 7.32 8.35 20.93
N ILE A 255 6.94 9.59 20.67
CA ILE A 255 6.10 10.02 19.55
C ILE A 255 6.83 11.13 18.80
N PRO A 256 6.53 11.38 17.51
CA PRO A 256 7.16 12.44 16.75
C PRO A 256 6.98 13.79 17.45
N LYS A 257 8.08 14.50 17.69
CA LYS A 257 8.02 15.87 18.21
C LYS A 257 8.01 16.85 17.07
N VAL A 258 7.08 17.80 17.09
CA VAL A 258 7.01 18.87 16.11
C VAL A 258 8.20 19.83 16.31
N LEU A 259 9.06 19.93 15.30
CA LEU A 259 10.24 20.80 15.31
C LEU A 259 9.96 22.13 14.60
N TYR A 260 9.39 22.06 13.41
CA TYR A 260 9.10 23.23 12.58
C TYR A 260 7.77 23.06 11.86
N VAL A 261 7.05 24.16 11.65
CA VAL A 261 5.81 24.20 10.89
C VAL A 261 5.83 25.46 10.03
N ASN A 262 5.53 25.33 8.75
CA ASN A 262 5.35 26.46 7.85
C ASN A 262 4.01 26.32 7.13
N ASN A 263 3.09 27.23 7.48
CA ASN A 263 1.73 27.29 6.93
C ASN A 263 1.61 28.29 5.75
N ASP A 264 2.59 29.17 5.58
CA ASP A 264 2.59 30.25 4.58
C ASP A 264 3.76 30.05 3.60
N ASN A 265 3.66 29.00 2.79
CA ASN A 265 4.69 28.69 1.82
C ASN A 265 4.33 29.22 0.42
N SER A 266 5.11 30.17 -0.08
CA SER A 266 4.97 30.65 -1.47
C SER A 266 5.35 29.60 -2.53
N ASN A 267 6.16 28.60 -2.15
CA ASN A 267 6.70 27.56 -3.01
C ASN A 267 6.00 26.20 -2.82
N TYR A 268 5.03 26.09 -1.91
CA TYR A 268 4.24 24.87 -1.71
C TYR A 268 2.82 25.21 -1.25
N LYS A 269 1.80 24.60 -1.86
CA LYS A 269 0.40 24.98 -1.63
C LYS A 269 -0.08 24.71 -0.19
N TYR A 270 0.50 23.73 0.49
CA TYR A 270 0.03 23.20 1.77
C TYR A 270 1.04 23.44 2.90
N CYS A 271 0.61 23.20 4.14
CA CYS A 271 1.49 23.21 5.31
C CYS A 271 2.62 22.20 5.12
N ILE A 272 3.85 22.60 5.49
CA ILE A 272 4.98 21.68 5.63
C ILE A 272 5.31 21.59 7.11
N ALA A 273 5.45 20.37 7.63
CA ALA A 273 5.83 20.14 9.00
C ALA A 273 7.06 19.24 9.10
N CYS A 274 7.92 19.58 10.04
CA CYS A 274 9.12 18.83 10.39
C CYS A 274 8.95 18.22 11.77
N PHE A 275 9.29 16.95 11.89
CA PHE A 275 9.25 16.18 13.12
C PHE A 275 10.61 15.57 13.44
N THR A 276 10.85 15.20 14.70
CA THR A 276 11.99 14.36 15.07
C THR A 276 11.86 12.97 14.45
N LYS A 277 12.94 12.46 13.87
CA LYS A 277 13.03 11.04 13.51
C LYS A 277 13.10 10.18 14.78
N ILE A 278 12.28 9.14 14.83
CA ILE A 278 12.42 8.05 15.80
C ILE A 278 13.13 6.90 15.11
N ASN A 279 14.19 6.37 15.73
CA ASN A 279 14.93 5.25 15.18
C ASN A 279 14.21 3.92 15.47
N GLY A 280 14.19 3.04 14.48
CA GLY A 280 13.54 1.73 14.56
C GLY A 280 13.17 1.26 13.17
N VAL A 281 12.67 0.04 13.10
CA VAL A 281 11.99 -0.50 11.92
C VAL A 281 10.50 -0.66 12.26
N SER A 282 9.61 -0.55 11.29
CA SER A 282 8.20 -0.89 11.54
C SER A 282 8.09 -2.32 12.03
N LEU A 283 7.24 -2.53 13.03
CA LEU A 283 6.90 -3.84 13.53
C LEU A 283 6.26 -4.65 12.39
N SER A 284 6.49 -5.95 12.39
CA SER A 284 5.93 -6.85 11.39
C SER A 284 5.71 -8.22 11.99
N LYS A 285 4.84 -9.01 11.35
CA LYS A 285 4.62 -10.42 11.67
C LYS A 285 5.92 -11.22 11.70
N GLU A 286 6.83 -10.97 10.74
CA GLU A 286 8.14 -11.62 10.68
C GLU A 286 9.03 -11.29 11.89
N ILE A 287 9.06 -10.03 12.34
CA ILE A 287 9.80 -9.64 13.55
C ILE A 287 9.16 -10.31 14.76
N TYR A 288 7.84 -10.23 14.88
CA TYR A 288 7.08 -10.78 15.99
C TYR A 288 7.28 -12.29 16.13
N GLU A 289 7.25 -13.05 15.03
CA GLU A 289 7.41 -14.51 15.06
C GLU A 289 8.77 -14.95 15.63
N ARG A 290 9.82 -14.14 15.44
CA ARG A 290 11.17 -14.39 15.96
C ARG A 290 11.33 -14.08 17.45
N LEU A 291 10.39 -13.35 18.05
CA LEU A 291 10.41 -13.03 19.47
C LEU A 291 10.12 -14.27 20.33
N THR A 292 10.76 -14.33 21.49
CA THR A 292 10.41 -15.28 22.55
C THR A 292 9.02 -14.98 23.12
N ASP A 293 8.39 -15.97 23.76
CA ASP A 293 7.07 -15.76 24.38
C ASP A 293 7.08 -14.64 25.44
N GLU A 294 8.19 -14.48 26.15
CA GLU A 294 8.37 -13.38 27.14
C GLU A 294 8.45 -12.01 26.46
N GLU A 295 9.13 -11.90 25.31
CA GLU A 295 9.21 -10.66 24.54
C GLU A 295 7.86 -10.31 23.89
N LYS A 296 7.13 -11.31 23.38
CA LYS A 296 5.76 -11.16 22.88
C LYS A 296 4.82 -10.68 23.99
N ASP A 297 4.98 -11.21 25.20
CA ASP A 297 4.24 -10.78 26.39
C ASP A 297 4.52 -9.32 26.74
N LYS A 298 5.80 -8.93 26.78
CA LYS A 298 6.22 -7.54 27.03
C LYS A 298 5.73 -6.57 25.98
N LEU A 299 5.75 -6.96 24.71
CA LEU A 299 5.21 -6.16 23.60
C LEU A 299 3.71 -5.91 23.81
N ALA A 300 2.93 -6.94 24.15
CA ALA A 300 1.49 -6.77 24.43
C ALA A 300 1.24 -5.84 25.63
N GLN A 301 2.04 -5.95 26.70
CA GLN A 301 1.98 -5.05 27.86
C GLN A 301 2.30 -3.60 27.49
N ASP A 302 3.31 -3.38 26.64
CA ASP A 302 3.69 -2.04 26.19
C ASP A 302 2.60 -1.39 25.35
N LEU A 303 2.05 -2.10 24.35
CA LEU A 303 0.95 -1.58 23.53
C LEU A 303 -0.29 -1.25 24.39
N ALA A 304 -0.64 -2.14 25.31
CA ALA A 304 -1.73 -1.90 26.25
C ALA A 304 -1.48 -0.67 27.15
N ARG A 305 -0.24 -0.46 27.60
CA ARG A 305 0.14 0.73 28.38
C ARG A 305 0.02 1.99 27.54
N PHE A 306 0.51 1.99 26.31
CA PHE A 306 0.41 3.14 25.41
C PHE A 306 -1.06 3.53 25.18
N LEU A 307 -1.91 2.57 24.80
CA LEU A 307 -3.33 2.81 24.58
C LEU A 307 -4.03 3.31 25.84
N LYS A 308 -3.69 2.79 27.02
CA LYS A 308 -4.18 3.32 28.31
C LYS A 308 -3.81 4.78 28.52
N GLU A 309 -2.56 5.15 28.27
CA GLU A 309 -2.09 6.54 28.42
C GLU A 309 -2.83 7.47 27.44
N LEU A 310 -2.98 7.04 26.19
CA LEU A 310 -3.68 7.78 25.14
C LEU A 310 -5.18 7.97 25.46
N HIS A 311 -5.86 6.88 25.78
CA HIS A 311 -7.30 6.86 26.06
C HIS A 311 -7.65 7.50 27.41
N SER A 312 -6.68 7.71 28.31
CA SER A 312 -6.88 8.47 29.54
C SER A 312 -6.71 9.98 29.36
N SER A 313 -6.45 10.45 28.15
CA SER A 313 -6.26 11.87 27.89
C SER A 313 -7.57 12.65 27.96
N ASN A 314 -7.52 13.92 28.39
CA ASN A 314 -8.67 14.83 28.40
C ASN A 314 -8.78 15.68 27.12
N TYR A 315 -8.26 15.17 26.00
CA TYR A 315 -8.33 15.89 24.73
C TYR A 315 -9.77 15.88 24.22
N ASN A 316 -10.27 17.04 23.75
CA ASN A 316 -11.69 17.21 23.45
C ASN A 316 -11.96 17.93 22.11
N LYS A 317 -10.93 18.14 21.30
CA LYS A 317 -11.05 18.68 19.95
C LYS A 317 -11.16 17.55 18.91
N TYR A 318 -11.57 17.89 17.70
CA TYR A 318 -11.73 16.94 16.59
C TYR A 318 -12.62 15.74 16.98
N GLN A 319 -13.74 16.03 17.64
CA GLN A 319 -14.71 15.00 18.01
C GLN A 319 -15.39 14.45 16.79
N VAL A 320 -15.40 13.13 16.68
CA VAL A 320 -16.10 12.40 15.64
C VAL A 320 -17.40 11.84 16.21
N ASP A 321 -18.45 11.91 15.39
CA ASP A 321 -19.72 11.28 15.66
C ASP A 321 -19.86 10.07 14.74
N THR A 322 -19.53 8.89 15.27
CA THR A 322 -19.56 7.62 14.54
C THR A 322 -20.95 7.33 13.95
N ILE A 323 -22.02 7.69 14.65
CA ILE A 323 -23.40 7.47 14.17
C ILE A 323 -23.68 8.38 12.98
N GLU A 324 -23.25 9.64 13.05
CA GLU A 324 -23.40 10.57 11.95
C GLU A 324 -22.55 10.18 10.74
N ASN A 325 -21.36 9.62 10.96
CA ASN A 325 -20.54 9.06 9.88
C ASN A 325 -21.27 7.93 9.15
N TYR A 326 -21.79 6.92 9.87
CA TYR A 326 -22.58 5.85 9.24
C TYR A 326 -23.77 6.40 8.43
N LYS A 327 -24.44 7.45 8.89
CA LYS A 327 -25.53 8.06 8.11
C LYS A 327 -25.03 8.74 6.84
N LYS A 328 -23.88 9.43 6.89
CA LYS A 328 -23.25 10.05 5.73
C LYS A 328 -22.79 8.99 4.73
N ASP A 329 -22.20 7.91 5.21
CA ASP A 329 -21.74 6.79 4.40
C ASP A 329 -22.92 6.11 3.70
N TYR A 330 -24.02 5.87 4.41
CA TYR A 330 -25.25 5.38 3.80
C TYR A 330 -25.78 6.34 2.73
N ALA A 331 -25.87 7.64 3.02
CA ALA A 331 -26.32 8.63 2.04
C ALA A 331 -25.43 8.64 0.80
N ARG A 332 -24.12 8.47 0.98
CA ARG A 332 -23.14 8.41 -0.09
C ARG A 332 -23.27 7.15 -0.92
N LEU A 333 -23.50 5.98 -0.31
CA LEU A 333 -23.81 4.74 -1.04
C LEU A 333 -25.10 4.87 -1.84
N VAL A 334 -26.14 5.49 -1.27
CA VAL A 334 -27.40 5.77 -1.99
C VAL A 334 -27.15 6.62 -3.23
N GLU A 335 -26.30 7.64 -3.12
CA GLU A 335 -25.95 8.49 -4.26
C GLU A 335 -25.12 7.76 -5.32
N LEU A 336 -24.17 6.92 -4.90
CA LEU A 336 -23.15 6.35 -5.78
C LEU A 336 -23.60 5.09 -6.54
N ILE A 337 -24.39 4.23 -5.88
CA ILE A 337 -24.60 2.86 -6.38
C ILE A 337 -26.06 2.40 -6.40
N PHE A 338 -26.99 3.04 -5.68
CA PHE A 338 -28.37 2.51 -5.59
C PHE A 338 -29.11 2.49 -6.92
N ASP A 339 -28.78 3.36 -7.87
CA ASP A 339 -29.37 3.33 -9.22
C ASP A 339 -29.00 2.05 -10.01
N LYS A 340 -27.87 1.41 -9.66
CA LYS A 340 -27.33 0.20 -10.30
C LYS A 340 -27.76 -1.10 -9.60
N LEU A 341 -28.34 -1.02 -8.41
CA LEU A 341 -28.73 -2.18 -7.60
C LEU A 341 -30.19 -2.59 -7.83
N ASP A 342 -30.47 -3.88 -7.71
CA ASP A 342 -31.84 -4.38 -7.66
C ASP A 342 -32.52 -4.14 -6.29
N ASP A 343 -33.84 -4.39 -6.21
CA ASP A 343 -34.62 -4.12 -5.00
C ASP A 343 -34.20 -5.00 -3.81
N ASN A 344 -33.67 -6.20 -4.04
CA ASN A 344 -33.19 -7.09 -2.99
C ASN A 344 -31.86 -6.60 -2.43
N GLU A 345 -30.93 -6.22 -3.29
CA GLU A 345 -29.62 -5.65 -2.90
C GLU A 345 -29.81 -4.37 -2.09
N LYS A 346 -30.66 -3.45 -2.56
CA LYS A 346 -31.06 -2.24 -1.81
C LYS A 346 -31.62 -2.60 -0.44
N MET A 347 -32.52 -3.58 -0.37
CA MET A 347 -33.12 -4.03 0.89
C MET A 347 -32.05 -4.60 1.85
N VAL A 348 -31.05 -5.33 1.37
CA VAL A 348 -29.95 -5.85 2.20
C VAL A 348 -29.16 -4.70 2.82
N ILE A 349 -28.74 -3.71 2.03
CA ILE A 349 -28.00 -2.55 2.53
C ILE A 349 -28.83 -1.76 3.55
N ASN A 350 -30.11 -1.51 3.25
CA ASN A 350 -31.01 -0.81 4.18
C ASN A 350 -31.13 -1.56 5.51
N ASN A 351 -31.22 -2.89 5.49
CA ASN A 351 -31.29 -3.70 6.70
C ASN A 351 -29.99 -3.65 7.51
N ILE A 352 -28.83 -3.66 6.85
CA ILE A 352 -27.54 -3.49 7.52
C ILE A 352 -27.51 -2.16 8.26
N TYR A 353 -27.80 -1.05 7.58
CA TYR A 353 -27.75 0.28 8.22
C TYR A 353 -28.81 0.46 9.31
N ASN A 354 -30.02 -0.08 9.13
CA ASN A 354 -30.99 -0.12 10.22
C ASN A 354 -30.49 -0.93 11.43
N SER A 355 -29.76 -2.01 11.20
CA SER A 355 -29.16 -2.82 12.26
C SER A 355 -28.04 -2.07 12.96
N ILE A 356 -27.15 -1.38 12.23
CA ILE A 356 -26.10 -0.54 12.82
C ILE A 356 -26.72 0.51 13.76
N LEU A 357 -27.76 1.20 13.29
CA LEU A 357 -28.43 2.27 14.02
C LEU A 357 -29.29 1.79 15.21
N SER A 358 -29.48 0.48 15.36
CA SER A 358 -30.24 -0.13 16.47
C SER A 358 -29.43 -1.10 17.33
N ASN A 359 -28.13 -1.28 17.04
CA ASN A 359 -27.27 -2.21 17.75
C ASN A 359 -26.56 -1.54 18.94
N ASP A 360 -26.90 -1.97 20.15
CA ASP A 360 -26.32 -1.43 21.40
C ASP A 360 -24.79 -1.54 21.45
N ASP A 361 -24.19 -2.57 20.84
CA ASP A 361 -22.73 -2.74 20.78
C ASP A 361 -22.07 -1.60 19.98
N MET A 362 -22.75 -1.10 18.94
CA MET A 362 -22.29 0.00 18.07
C MET A 362 -22.64 1.38 18.62
N LEU A 363 -23.73 1.49 19.36
CA LEU A 363 -24.21 2.75 19.94
C LEU A 363 -23.50 3.09 21.27
N THR A 364 -23.07 2.07 22.01
CA THR A 364 -22.38 2.26 23.30
C THR A 364 -20.87 2.35 23.10
N ILE A 365 -20.41 3.58 22.92
CA ILE A 365 -19.00 3.92 22.66
C ILE A 365 -18.33 4.57 23.87
N ASN A 366 -17.04 4.32 24.04
CA ASN A 366 -16.23 5.02 25.02
C ASN A 366 -15.38 6.06 24.29
N LYS A 367 -15.72 7.35 24.42
CA LYS A 367 -15.03 8.40 23.67
C LYS A 367 -13.77 8.88 24.37
N SER A 368 -12.64 8.83 23.67
CA SER A 368 -11.40 9.48 24.06
C SER A 368 -10.54 9.80 22.83
N LEU A 369 -9.38 10.40 23.05
CA LEU A 369 -8.36 10.49 21.99
C LEU A 369 -7.92 9.09 21.60
N VAL A 370 -7.97 8.81 20.31
CA VAL A 370 -7.52 7.56 19.69
C VAL A 370 -6.45 7.85 18.65
N HIS A 371 -5.58 6.87 18.37
CA HIS A 371 -4.64 6.93 17.27
C HIS A 371 -5.39 6.87 15.93
N ASN A 372 -6.39 6.00 15.86
CA ASN A 372 -7.32 5.76 14.75
C ASN A 372 -6.69 5.17 13.48
N ASP A 373 -5.43 4.72 13.58
CA ASP A 373 -4.67 3.99 12.55
C ASP A 373 -3.57 3.17 13.26
N PHE A 374 -3.96 2.38 14.26
CA PHE A 374 -3.02 1.72 15.17
C PHE A 374 -2.55 0.35 14.63
N SER A 375 -1.95 0.39 13.44
CA SER A 375 -1.42 -0.77 12.70
C SER A 375 0.05 -1.07 13.05
N CYS A 376 0.53 -2.26 12.69
CA CYS A 376 1.95 -2.62 12.84
C CYS A 376 2.90 -1.67 12.10
N GLY A 377 2.47 -1.13 10.96
CA GLY A 377 3.23 -0.17 10.16
C GLY A 377 3.62 1.10 10.95
N ASN A 378 2.76 1.49 11.90
CA ASN A 378 2.88 2.70 12.70
C ASN A 378 3.55 2.48 14.08
N ILE A 379 3.94 1.25 14.38
CA ILE A 379 4.69 0.89 15.59
C ILE A 379 6.15 0.67 15.22
N LEU A 380 7.04 1.57 15.68
CA LEU A 380 8.48 1.40 15.49
C LEU A 380 9.07 0.50 16.58
N PHE A 381 9.94 -0.41 16.16
CA PHE A 381 10.55 -1.43 16.98
C PHE A 381 12.08 -1.39 16.87
N ASP A 382 12.75 -1.51 18.02
CA ASP A 382 14.19 -1.65 18.12
C ASP A 382 14.55 -3.13 18.26
N THR A 383 15.10 -3.71 17.19
CA THR A 383 15.50 -5.12 17.11
C THR A 383 16.74 -5.46 17.94
N THR A 384 17.46 -4.46 18.47
CA THR A 384 18.59 -4.69 19.38
C THR A 384 18.14 -4.89 20.82
N THR A 385 17.07 -4.19 21.22
CA THR A 385 16.48 -4.28 22.56
C THR A 385 15.21 -5.14 22.60
N ASN A 386 14.66 -5.50 21.44
CA ASN A 386 13.37 -6.17 21.25
C ASN A 386 12.22 -5.44 21.95
N ARG A 387 12.15 -4.12 21.81
CA ARG A 387 11.13 -3.25 22.42
C ARG A 387 10.64 -2.19 21.45
N ILE A 388 9.45 -1.65 21.74
CA ILE A 388 8.89 -0.51 21.02
C ILE A 388 9.83 0.68 21.19
N SER A 389 10.26 1.27 20.07
CA SER A 389 11.07 2.47 20.06
C SER A 389 10.25 3.75 19.89
N GLY A 390 9.05 3.66 19.30
CA GLY A 390 8.06 4.73 19.28
C GLY A 390 6.81 4.39 18.47
N ILE A 391 5.82 5.29 18.51
CA ILE A 391 4.58 5.23 17.73
C ILE A 391 4.54 6.45 16.81
N ILE A 392 4.17 6.27 15.54
CA ILE A 392 4.19 7.32 14.53
C ILE A 392 2.84 7.43 13.81
N ASP A 393 2.69 8.48 13.02
CA ASP A 393 1.56 8.71 12.11
C ASP A 393 0.20 8.97 12.79
N PHE A 394 0.13 10.08 13.53
CA PHE A 394 -1.10 10.54 14.21
C PHE A 394 -2.01 11.35 13.27
N GLY A 395 -1.90 11.12 11.95
CA GLY A 395 -2.66 11.82 10.90
C GLY A 395 -4.17 11.66 11.04
N ASP A 396 -4.61 10.47 11.45
CA ASP A 396 -6.03 10.12 11.61
C ASP A 396 -6.55 10.25 13.04
N SER A 397 -5.67 10.59 13.98
CA SER A 397 -6.03 10.71 15.39
C SER A 397 -7.14 11.74 15.62
N CYS A 398 -8.09 11.37 16.47
CA CYS A 398 -9.28 12.17 16.75
C CYS A 398 -9.89 11.77 18.10
N VAL A 399 -10.94 12.46 18.53
CA VAL A 399 -11.73 12.01 19.70
C VAL A 399 -12.89 11.15 19.19
N SER A 400 -12.74 9.84 19.34
CA SER A 400 -13.67 8.82 18.83
C SER A 400 -13.76 7.64 19.81
N ASP A 401 -14.42 6.57 19.40
CA ASP A 401 -14.54 5.33 20.17
C ASP A 401 -13.16 4.66 20.37
N THR A 402 -12.78 4.42 21.63
CA THR A 402 -11.50 3.80 21.99
C THR A 402 -11.29 2.41 21.40
N ASP A 403 -12.37 1.75 20.99
CA ASP A 403 -12.31 0.44 20.36
C ASP A 403 -11.60 0.47 18.99
N ASN A 404 -11.55 1.63 18.32
CA ASN A 404 -10.92 1.80 17.01
C ASN A 404 -9.44 1.41 17.01
N ASP A 405 -8.71 1.66 18.11
CA ASP A 405 -7.28 1.37 18.22
C ASP A 405 -6.96 -0.12 18.42
N PHE A 406 -7.98 -0.99 18.46
CA PHE A 406 -7.80 -2.43 18.61
C PHE A 406 -8.13 -3.21 17.34
N TYR A 407 -8.77 -2.61 16.33
CA TYR A 407 -9.21 -3.36 15.14
C TYR A 407 -8.04 -3.97 14.37
N CYS A 408 -7.01 -3.20 14.03
CA CYS A 408 -5.80 -3.72 13.37
C CYS A 408 -5.12 -4.81 14.23
N LEU A 409 -5.08 -4.63 15.55
CA LEU A 409 -4.48 -5.63 16.45
C LEU A 409 -5.25 -6.97 16.48
N LEU A 410 -6.54 -6.95 16.16
CA LEU A 410 -7.43 -8.12 16.15
C LEU A 410 -7.60 -8.74 14.76
N GLU A 411 -7.11 -8.06 13.73
CA GLU A 411 -7.09 -8.51 12.35
C GLU A 411 -6.23 -9.77 12.22
N ASP A 412 -6.71 -10.73 11.40
CA ASP A 412 -5.98 -11.95 11.09
C ASP A 412 -5.51 -11.92 9.63
N SER A 413 -4.47 -11.12 9.39
CA SER A 413 -3.87 -10.93 8.07
C SER A 413 -2.35 -11.15 8.11
N ASP A 414 -1.70 -11.02 6.95
CA ASP A 414 -0.23 -11.02 6.86
C ASP A 414 0.39 -9.66 7.17
N GLU A 415 -0.42 -8.60 7.26
CA GLU A 415 0.02 -7.25 7.60
C GLU A 415 0.08 -7.05 9.13
N GLU A 416 -0.78 -7.73 9.88
CA GLU A 416 -0.92 -7.61 11.33
C GLU A 416 -0.45 -8.86 12.12
N LEU A 417 -0.40 -8.75 13.45
CA LEU A 417 0.16 -9.81 14.32
C LEU A 417 -0.80 -10.96 14.64
N GLY A 418 -2.06 -10.83 14.24
CA GLY A 418 -3.08 -11.85 14.42
C GLY A 418 -3.92 -11.69 15.70
N ARG A 419 -5.16 -12.15 15.61
CA ARG A 419 -6.22 -12.01 16.63
C ARG A 419 -5.83 -12.44 18.04
N CYS A 420 -5.08 -13.54 18.17
CA CYS A 420 -4.61 -14.03 19.48
C CYS A 420 -3.72 -13.00 20.20
N PHE A 421 -2.90 -12.26 19.46
CA PHE A 421 -2.07 -11.20 20.01
C PHE A 421 -2.92 -10.00 20.43
N GLY A 422 -3.85 -9.55 19.60
CA GLY A 422 -4.79 -8.47 19.95
C GLY A 422 -5.60 -8.77 21.22
N ILE A 423 -6.09 -10.01 21.38
CA ILE A 423 -6.75 -10.46 22.62
C ILE A 423 -5.81 -10.33 23.83
N LYS A 424 -4.52 -10.63 23.67
CA LYS A 424 -3.53 -10.46 24.73
C LYS A 424 -3.37 -8.99 25.13
N VAL A 425 -3.33 -8.09 24.14
CA VAL A 425 -3.30 -6.63 24.38
C VAL A 425 -4.56 -6.17 25.12
N LEU A 426 -5.76 -6.60 24.70
CA LEU A 426 -7.02 -6.28 25.38
C LEU A 426 -7.03 -6.73 26.85
N ASN A 427 -6.50 -7.92 27.15
CA ASN A 427 -6.38 -8.41 28.52
C ASN A 427 -5.47 -7.52 29.38
N TYR A 428 -4.30 -7.11 28.87
CA TYR A 428 -3.42 -6.17 29.59
C TYR A 428 -4.00 -4.76 29.67
N TYR A 429 -4.78 -4.36 28.67
CA TYR A 429 -5.56 -3.13 28.68
C TYR A 429 -6.67 -3.19 29.75
N GLY A 430 -7.10 -4.38 30.15
CA GLY A 430 -8.20 -4.55 31.10
C GLY A 430 -9.54 -4.24 30.45
N TYR A 431 -9.72 -4.64 29.20
CA TYR A 431 -10.98 -4.51 28.49
C TYR A 431 -12.02 -5.49 29.07
N ASP A 432 -13.18 -4.99 29.48
CA ASP A 432 -14.14 -5.78 30.26
C ASP A 432 -14.87 -6.86 29.45
N ASN A 433 -15.15 -6.62 28.16
CA ASN A 433 -15.97 -7.51 27.33
C ASN A 433 -15.32 -7.83 25.99
N ILE A 434 -14.40 -8.79 25.99
CA ILE A 434 -13.67 -9.22 24.79
C ILE A 434 -14.62 -9.75 23.71
N GLU A 435 -15.71 -10.45 24.07
CA GLU A 435 -16.67 -10.96 23.08
C GLU A 435 -17.37 -9.83 22.32
N LYS A 436 -17.72 -8.73 23.01
CA LYS A 436 -18.23 -7.52 22.36
C LYS A 436 -17.18 -6.95 21.39
N MET A 437 -15.93 -6.83 21.84
CA MET A 437 -14.84 -6.29 21.01
C MET A 437 -14.62 -7.12 19.75
N LEU A 438 -14.67 -8.45 19.83
CA LEU A 438 -14.54 -9.34 18.68
C LEU A 438 -15.69 -9.15 17.68
N ARG A 439 -16.94 -9.06 18.15
CA ARG A 439 -18.09 -8.76 17.26
C ARG A 439 -17.93 -7.41 16.57
N LYS A 440 -17.40 -6.40 17.26
CA LYS A 440 -17.14 -5.08 16.65
C LYS A 440 -16.02 -5.15 15.62
N SER A 441 -14.95 -5.89 15.90
CA SER A 441 -13.85 -6.12 14.98
C SER A 441 -14.30 -6.84 13.71
N ASP A 442 -15.06 -7.93 13.85
CA ASP A 442 -15.61 -8.67 12.70
C ASP A 442 -16.56 -7.78 11.88
N PHE A 443 -17.34 -6.91 12.55
CA PHE A 443 -18.18 -5.94 11.86
C PHE A 443 -17.37 -4.85 11.14
N HIS A 444 -16.28 -4.36 11.75
CA HIS A 444 -15.42 -3.35 11.12
C HIS A 444 -14.75 -3.91 9.85
N GLU A 445 -14.24 -5.14 9.92
CA GLU A 445 -13.69 -5.87 8.76
C GLU A 445 -14.75 -6.02 7.65
N PHE A 446 -15.98 -6.40 8.01
CA PHE A 446 -17.10 -6.43 7.08
C PHE A 446 -17.44 -5.05 6.49
N TYR A 447 -17.41 -3.99 7.31
CA TYR A 447 -17.78 -2.64 6.91
C TYR A 447 -16.80 -2.02 5.91
N TRP A 448 -15.55 -2.50 5.90
CA TRP A 448 -14.51 -2.08 4.95
C TRP A 448 -14.93 -2.21 3.48
N MET A 449 -15.83 -3.15 3.16
CA MET A 449 -16.48 -3.25 1.85
C MET A 449 -17.16 -1.95 1.42
N PHE A 450 -17.91 -1.30 2.32
CA PHE A 450 -18.58 -0.04 2.03
C PHE A 450 -17.59 1.12 1.92
N GLU A 451 -16.60 1.16 2.81
CA GLU A 451 -15.54 2.17 2.78
C GLU A 451 -14.74 2.11 1.47
N LYS A 452 -14.42 0.89 0.98
CA LYS A 452 -13.80 0.68 -0.34
C LYS A 452 -14.63 1.31 -1.46
N ILE A 453 -15.95 1.12 -1.47
CA ILE A 453 -16.82 1.75 -2.47
C ILE A 453 -16.75 3.28 -2.34
N ILE A 454 -16.97 3.81 -1.14
CA ILE A 454 -17.06 5.26 -0.90
C ILE A 454 -15.75 5.97 -1.25
N TYR A 455 -14.64 5.52 -0.67
CA TYR A 455 -13.31 6.09 -0.91
C TYR A 455 -12.84 5.81 -2.33
N GLY A 456 -13.22 4.67 -2.90
CA GLY A 456 -12.99 4.36 -4.30
C GLY A 456 -13.54 5.45 -5.22
N TYR A 457 -14.79 5.88 -5.02
CA TYR A 457 -15.38 6.98 -5.78
C TYR A 457 -14.81 8.35 -5.40
N GLU A 458 -14.47 8.59 -4.13
CA GLU A 458 -13.93 9.88 -3.68
C GLU A 458 -12.54 10.18 -4.25
N TYR A 459 -11.68 9.17 -4.29
CA TYR A 459 -10.29 9.31 -4.72
C TYR A 459 -10.04 8.76 -6.13
N ASN A 460 -11.08 8.31 -6.83
CA ASN A 460 -11.02 7.65 -8.14
C ASN A 460 -10.14 6.38 -8.14
N TYR A 461 -10.23 5.57 -7.08
CA TYR A 461 -9.58 4.27 -7.01
C TYR A 461 -10.53 3.19 -7.55
N ASN A 462 -10.48 2.98 -8.86
CA ASN A 462 -11.33 2.01 -9.56
C ASN A 462 -11.22 0.58 -8.99
N ASP A 463 -10.04 0.18 -8.51
CA ASP A 463 -9.82 -1.09 -7.82
C ASP A 463 -10.73 -1.23 -6.60
N TRP A 464 -10.77 -0.20 -5.74
CA TRP A 464 -11.55 -0.22 -4.51
C TRP A 464 -13.05 -0.22 -4.80
N ILE A 465 -13.48 0.53 -5.82
CA ILE A 465 -14.86 0.50 -6.29
C ILE A 465 -15.23 -0.92 -6.73
N THR A 466 -14.40 -1.54 -7.54
CA THR A 466 -14.65 -2.87 -8.12
C THR A 466 -14.66 -3.95 -7.04
N GLU A 467 -13.66 -3.94 -6.15
CA GLU A 467 -13.53 -4.90 -5.05
C GLU A 467 -14.69 -4.78 -4.08
N GLY A 468 -15.00 -3.56 -3.61
CA GLY A 468 -16.11 -3.34 -2.69
C GLY A 468 -17.47 -3.67 -3.31
N LEU A 469 -17.70 -3.38 -4.59
CA LEU A 469 -18.92 -3.79 -5.30
C LEU A 469 -19.02 -5.31 -5.45
N SER A 470 -17.90 -5.99 -5.71
CA SER A 470 -17.86 -7.45 -5.82
C SER A 470 -18.21 -8.13 -4.48
N GLU A 471 -17.58 -7.67 -3.39
CA GLU A 471 -17.86 -8.14 -2.04
C GLU A 471 -19.32 -7.89 -1.64
N LEU A 472 -19.85 -6.71 -1.99
CA LEU A 472 -21.25 -6.36 -1.73
C LEU A 472 -22.20 -7.31 -2.45
N LYS A 473 -21.88 -7.64 -3.70
CA LYS A 473 -22.69 -8.57 -4.49
C LYS A 473 -22.67 -9.97 -3.89
N GLU A 474 -21.48 -10.49 -3.54
CA GLU A 474 -21.34 -11.79 -2.89
C GLU A 474 -22.12 -11.84 -1.56
N TYR A 475 -21.99 -10.81 -0.74
CA TYR A 475 -22.73 -10.70 0.52
C TYR A 475 -24.24 -10.68 0.31
N CYS A 476 -24.73 -9.93 -0.68
CA CYS A 476 -26.14 -9.89 -1.04
C CYS A 476 -26.64 -11.27 -1.46
N GLU A 477 -25.91 -11.98 -2.32
CA GLU A 477 -26.29 -13.32 -2.77
C GLU A 477 -26.40 -14.33 -1.62
N ILE A 478 -25.46 -14.31 -0.68
CA ILE A 478 -25.48 -15.18 0.51
C ILE A 478 -26.65 -14.81 1.43
N SER A 479 -26.85 -13.51 1.66
CA SER A 479 -27.91 -12.99 2.54
C SER A 479 -29.32 -13.30 2.01
N ILE A 480 -29.51 -13.29 0.69
CA ILE A 480 -30.77 -13.63 0.04
C ILE A 480 -31.05 -15.13 0.11
N LYS A 481 -30.03 -15.99 -0.11
CA LYS A 481 -30.17 -17.46 -0.05
C LYS A 481 -30.52 -17.99 1.34
N ASN A 482 -30.16 -17.25 2.40
CA ASN A 482 -30.38 -17.64 3.80
C ASN A 482 -31.72 -17.11 4.37
N LYS A 483 -32.52 -16.38 3.59
CA LYS A 483 -33.92 -16.01 3.91
C LYS A 483 -34.90 -17.01 3.31
#